data_AF-A0ABD5T458-F1
#
_entry.id   AF-A0ABD5T458-F1
#
_cell.length_a   1.000
_cell.length_b   1.000
_cell.length_c   1.000
_cell.angle_alpha   90.00
_cell.angle_beta   90.00
_cell.angle_gamma   90.00
#
_symmetry.space_group_name_H-M   'P 1'
#
loop_
_entity.id
_entity.type
_entity.pdbx_description
1 polymer ?
#
loop_
_entity_poly.entity_id
_entity_poly.type
_entity_poly.pdbx_seq_one_letter_code
_entity_poly.pdbx_strand_id
1 'polypeptide(L)'
;TDTAPIDEPVTTDTRRLIRLPGTLHGGSGLVVTPIDRADLDAFEPLRDAVPDRFVGRDIRIESDVERTVELNGERVLVESGRDTVPEFAGVFLMARGEARKAPER
;
A
#
# COMPACT_ATOMS: atom_id res chain seq x y z
N THR A 1 -1.65 32.20 14.80
CA THR A 1 -2.20 30.87 15.13
C THR A 1 -2.12 30.08 13.86
N ASP A 2 -1.18 29.14 13.74
CA ASP A 2 -1.08 28.35 12.52
C ASP A 2 -2.30 27.44 12.39
N THR A 3 -2.93 27.48 11.22
CA THR A 3 -4.02 26.60 10.85
C THR A 3 -3.47 25.23 10.47
N ALA A 4 -4.22 24.17 10.75
CA ALA A 4 -3.85 22.83 10.32
C ALA A 4 -3.76 22.75 8.78
N PRO A 5 -2.74 22.10 8.20
CA PRO A 5 -2.59 21.96 6.76
C PRO A 5 -3.57 20.90 6.23
N ILE A 6 -4.84 21.30 6.06
CA ILE A 6 -5.91 20.44 5.51
C ILE A 6 -6.18 20.77 4.04
N ASP A 7 -6.71 19.79 3.31
CA ASP A 7 -7.25 20.00 1.97
C ASP A 7 -8.67 20.59 2.07
N GLU A 8 -8.78 21.91 1.97
CA GLU A 8 -10.05 22.66 2.10
C GLU A 8 -11.17 22.11 1.20
N PRO A 9 -10.96 21.83 -0.11
CA PRO A 9 -11.95 21.17 -0.96
C PRO A 9 -12.55 19.86 -0.43
N VAL A 10 -11.83 19.10 0.39
CA VAL A 10 -12.36 17.87 1.01
C VAL A 10 -13.37 18.20 2.11
N THR A 11 -13.21 19.34 2.77
CA THR A 11 -14.01 19.75 3.93
C THR A 11 -15.28 20.49 3.51
N THR A 12 -15.20 21.32 2.47
CA THR A 12 -16.31 22.19 2.05
C THR A 12 -17.30 21.50 1.11
N ASP A 13 -16.91 20.42 0.45
CA ASP A 13 -17.77 19.67 -0.47
C ASP A 13 -18.78 18.77 0.27
N THR A 14 -20.06 19.12 0.16
CA THR A 14 -21.18 18.37 0.76
C THR A 14 -21.54 17.07 0.04
N ARG A 15 -20.93 16.78 -1.11
CA ARG A 15 -21.21 15.60 -1.95
C ARG A 15 -19.96 14.77 -2.24
N ARG A 16 -18.95 14.88 -1.38
CA ARG A 16 -17.68 14.17 -1.51
C ARG A 16 -17.88 12.65 -1.44
N LEU A 17 -17.21 11.92 -2.32
CA LEU A 17 -17.01 10.48 -2.15
C LEU A 17 -15.89 10.24 -1.14
N ILE A 18 -16.20 9.51 -0.08
CA ILE A 18 -15.23 9.08 0.92
C ILE A 18 -14.88 7.62 0.66
N ARG A 19 -13.58 7.31 0.77
CA ARG A 19 -13.10 5.94 0.63
C ARG A 19 -13.68 5.09 1.77
N LEU A 20 -14.29 3.97 1.42
CA LEU A 20 -14.95 3.11 2.40
C LEU A 20 -13.91 2.44 3.32
N PRO A 21 -14.05 2.52 4.65
CA PRO A 21 -13.16 1.82 5.57
C PRO A 21 -13.13 0.31 5.34
N GLY A 22 -11.96 -0.30 5.56
CA GLY A 22 -11.72 -1.73 5.33
C GLY A 22 -11.54 -2.13 3.86
N THR A 23 -11.67 -1.21 2.91
CA THR A 23 -11.40 -1.49 1.49
C THR A 23 -9.92 -1.35 1.15
N LEU A 24 -9.49 -1.86 -0.01
CA LEU A 24 -8.14 -1.68 -0.51
C LEU A 24 -7.99 -0.34 -1.24
N HIS A 25 -6.90 0.37 -0.96
CA HIS A 25 -6.48 1.55 -1.70
C HIS A 25 -5.83 1.13 -3.03
N GLY A 26 -6.47 1.45 -4.16
CA GLY A 26 -6.01 1.01 -5.48
C GLY A 26 -4.61 1.47 -5.91
N GLY A 27 -4.03 2.50 -5.28
CA GLY A 27 -2.67 2.99 -5.56
C GLY A 27 -1.56 2.35 -4.71
N SER A 28 -1.89 1.53 -3.71
CA SER A 28 -0.91 0.93 -2.79
C SER A 28 -1.22 -0.51 -2.42
N GLY A 29 -2.46 -0.98 -2.59
CA GLY A 29 -2.89 -2.28 -2.10
C GLY A 29 -3.02 -2.37 -0.57
N LEU A 30 -2.90 -1.25 0.16
CA LEU A 30 -3.08 -1.19 1.61
C LEU A 30 -4.56 -1.03 1.99
N VAL A 31 -4.92 -1.48 3.18
CA VAL A 31 -6.27 -1.33 3.75
C VAL A 31 -6.51 0.10 4.19
N VAL A 32 -7.74 0.58 4.01
CA VAL A 32 -8.23 1.83 4.60
C VAL A 32 -8.56 1.56 6.06
N THR A 33 -7.55 1.65 6.92
CA THR A 33 -7.64 1.28 8.35
C THR A 33 -8.23 2.44 9.17
N PRO A 34 -9.38 2.26 9.86
CA PRO A 34 -9.82 3.16 10.92
C PRO A 34 -8.79 3.19 12.05
N ILE A 35 -8.56 4.37 12.61
CA ILE A 35 -7.62 4.56 13.72
C ILE A 35 -8.36 5.32 14.82
N ASP A 36 -8.40 4.75 16.03
CA ASP A 36 -8.91 5.46 17.18
C ASP A 36 -7.92 6.53 17.64
N ARG A 37 -8.42 7.63 18.21
CA ARG A 37 -7.58 8.79 18.58
C ARG A 37 -6.43 8.42 19.52
N ALA A 38 -6.65 7.46 20.43
CA ALA A 38 -5.64 7.01 21.38
C ALA A 38 -4.52 6.19 20.73
N ASP A 39 -4.77 5.61 19.56
CA ASP A 39 -3.83 4.72 18.86
C ASP A 39 -3.03 5.44 17.77
N LEU A 40 -3.33 6.71 17.51
CA LEU A 40 -2.73 7.50 16.42
C LEU A 40 -1.21 7.53 16.49
N ASP A 41 -0.64 7.73 17.68
CA ASP A 41 0.81 7.82 17.88
C ASP A 41 1.52 6.46 17.66
N ALA A 42 0.79 5.35 17.80
CA ALA A 42 1.33 4.00 17.68
C ALA A 42 1.13 3.38 16.28
N PHE A 43 0.33 4.01 15.41
CA PHE A 43 -0.01 3.46 14.11
C PHE A 43 1.18 3.52 13.13
N GLU A 44 1.55 2.37 12.57
CA GLU A 44 2.59 2.22 11.55
C GLU A 44 1.95 1.87 10.19
N PRO A 45 1.68 2.83 9.28
CA PRO A 45 0.88 2.59 8.07
C PRO A 45 1.45 1.51 7.13
N LEU A 46 2.78 1.40 7.05
CA LEU A 46 3.47 0.43 6.19
C LEU A 46 3.54 -0.97 6.82
N ARG A 47 2.96 -1.15 8.01
CA ARG A 47 2.86 -2.42 8.72
C ARG A 47 1.39 -2.75 9.00
N ASP A 48 0.69 -1.87 9.69
CA ASP A 48 -0.66 -2.10 10.21
C ASP A 48 -1.77 -2.01 9.15
N ALA A 49 -1.48 -1.38 8.00
CA ALA A 49 -2.41 -1.34 6.87
C ALA A 49 -2.12 -2.41 5.81
N VAL A 50 -1.15 -3.31 6.03
CA VAL A 50 -0.88 -4.43 5.13
C VAL A 50 -1.98 -5.48 5.32
N PRO A 51 -2.72 -5.87 4.27
CA PRO A 51 -3.77 -6.88 4.42
C PRO A 51 -3.18 -8.26 4.71
N ASP A 52 -3.69 -8.94 5.75
CA ASP A 52 -3.30 -10.33 6.09
C ASP A 52 -3.39 -11.29 4.89
N ARG A 53 -4.33 -11.02 3.97
CA ARG A 53 -4.53 -11.82 2.75
C ARG A 53 -3.30 -11.87 1.85
N PHE A 54 -2.42 -10.87 1.92
CA PHE A 54 -1.20 -10.78 1.11
C PHE A 54 0.06 -11.22 1.87
N VAL A 55 -0.09 -11.76 3.08
CA VAL A 55 1.02 -12.25 3.91
C VAL A 55 1.14 -13.77 3.80
N GLY A 56 2.38 -14.28 3.79
CA GLY A 56 2.68 -15.72 3.79
C GLY A 56 2.58 -16.40 2.42
N ARG A 57 2.49 -15.63 1.34
CA ARG A 57 2.46 -16.11 -0.04
C ARG A 57 3.42 -15.30 -0.88
N ASP A 58 3.99 -15.95 -1.89
CA ASP A 58 4.84 -15.29 -2.88
C ASP A 58 4.14 -15.24 -4.24
N ILE A 59 4.45 -14.20 -5.00
CA ILE A 59 3.98 -14.03 -6.37
C ILE A 59 5.14 -13.71 -7.30
N ARG A 60 5.01 -14.15 -8.56
CA ARG A 60 5.93 -13.71 -9.62
C ARG A 60 5.48 -12.37 -10.18
N ILE A 61 6.41 -11.43 -10.24
CA ILE A 61 6.25 -10.14 -10.87
C ILE A 61 7.34 -9.94 -11.93
N GLU A 62 7.15 -8.92 -12.75
CA GLU A 62 8.17 -8.41 -13.65
C GLU A 62 8.37 -6.91 -13.36
N SER A 63 9.61 -6.49 -13.16
CA SER A 63 9.99 -5.09 -12.98
C SER A 63 11.07 -4.70 -13.99
N ASP A 64 11.03 -3.47 -14.49
CA ASP A 64 12.01 -3.01 -15.48
C ASP A 64 13.33 -2.54 -14.82
N VAL A 65 13.33 -2.31 -13.49
CA VAL A 65 14.51 -1.84 -12.73
C VAL A 65 14.60 -2.53 -11.37
N GLU A 66 15.82 -2.72 -10.87
CA GLU A 66 16.05 -3.21 -9.51
C GLU A 66 15.64 -2.15 -8.49
N ARG A 67 14.89 -2.54 -7.44
CA ARG A 67 14.49 -1.65 -6.33
C ARG A 67 14.40 -2.40 -5.01
N THR A 68 14.48 -1.66 -3.91
CA THR A 68 14.19 -2.17 -2.57
C THR A 68 12.88 -1.59 -2.05
N VAL A 69 12.00 -2.43 -1.51
CA VAL A 69 10.75 -2.04 -0.86
C VAL A 69 10.83 -2.37 0.63
N GLU A 70 10.44 -1.42 1.47
CA GLU A 70 10.24 -1.65 2.91
C GLU A 70 8.75 -1.66 3.21
N LEU A 71 8.20 -2.82 3.52
CA LEU A 71 6.78 -3.02 3.79
C LEU A 71 6.59 -4.22 4.71
N ASN A 72 5.57 -4.17 5.58
CA ASN A 72 5.30 -5.20 6.59
C ASN A 72 6.46 -5.45 7.56
N GLY A 73 7.31 -4.45 7.81
CA GLY A 73 8.53 -4.60 8.62
C GLY A 73 9.65 -5.39 7.94
N GLU A 74 9.51 -5.70 6.64
CA GLU A 74 10.49 -6.45 5.85
C GLU A 74 11.11 -5.55 4.78
N ARG A 75 12.41 -5.76 4.52
CA ARG A 75 13.12 -5.15 3.40
C ARG A 75 13.25 -6.16 2.27
N VAL A 76 12.54 -5.94 1.18
CA VAL A 76 12.48 -6.84 0.01
C VAL A 76 13.28 -6.21 -1.15
N LEU A 77 14.34 -6.88 -1.58
CA LEU A 77 15.01 -6.56 -2.85
C LEU A 77 14.22 -7.18 -3.98
N VAL A 78 13.89 -6.38 -4.99
CA VAL A 78 13.24 -6.81 -6.23
C VAL A 78 14.23 -6.63 -7.37
N GLU A 79 14.62 -7.72 -8.00
CA GLU A 79 15.53 -7.70 -9.13
C GLU A 79 14.83 -7.24 -10.41
N SER A 80 15.59 -6.62 -11.33
CA SER A 80 15.08 -6.32 -12.67
C SER A 80 14.79 -7.61 -13.46
N GLY A 81 13.78 -7.57 -14.33
CA GLY A 81 13.27 -8.75 -15.01
C GLY A 81 12.21 -9.46 -14.18
N ARG A 82 12.21 -10.80 -14.20
CA ARG A 82 11.21 -11.62 -13.51
C ARG A 82 11.73 -12.04 -12.14
N ASP A 83 10.95 -11.78 -11.12
CA ASP A 83 11.31 -12.07 -9.74
C ASP A 83 10.12 -12.66 -8.96
N THR A 84 10.42 -13.43 -7.91
CA THR A 84 9.44 -13.98 -6.97
C THR A 84 9.57 -13.27 -5.64
N VAL A 85 8.53 -12.53 -5.25
CA VAL A 85 8.54 -11.66 -4.08
C VAL A 85 7.32 -11.95 -3.20
N PRO A 86 7.34 -11.58 -1.90
CA PRO A 86 6.15 -11.64 -1.07
C PRO A 86 4.95 -10.92 -1.70
N GLU A 87 3.75 -11.47 -1.57
CA GLU A 87 2.52 -10.98 -2.21
C GLU A 87 2.23 -9.52 -1.84
N PHE A 88 2.45 -9.12 -0.58
CA PHE A 88 2.30 -7.72 -0.15
C PHE A 88 3.21 -6.76 -0.92
N ALA A 89 4.47 -7.12 -1.14
CA ALA A 89 5.45 -6.28 -1.82
C ALA A 89 5.13 -6.20 -3.32
N GLY A 90 4.80 -7.34 -3.93
CA GLY A 90 4.44 -7.38 -5.35
C GLY A 90 3.15 -6.62 -5.66
N VAL A 91 2.10 -6.75 -4.83
CA VAL A 91 0.86 -5.97 -4.99
C VAL A 91 1.12 -4.49 -4.81
N PHE A 92 1.91 -4.09 -3.81
CA PHE A 92 2.26 -2.69 -3.57
C PHE A 92 2.95 -2.04 -4.78
N LEU A 93 3.90 -2.75 -5.39
CA LEU A 93 4.59 -2.29 -6.60
C LEU A 93 3.65 -2.27 -7.82
N MET A 94 2.82 -3.30 -8.02
CA MET A 94 1.87 -3.32 -9.13
C MET A 94 0.85 -2.18 -9.05
N ALA A 95 0.34 -1.87 -7.85
CA ALA A 95 -0.60 -0.78 -7.62
C ALA A 95 -0.02 0.61 -7.95
N ARG A 96 1.30 0.75 -7.89
CA ARG A 96 2.05 1.98 -8.20
C ARG A 96 2.50 2.06 -9.66
N GLY A 97 2.12 1.10 -10.51
CA GLY A 97 2.58 1.01 -11.89
C GLY A 97 4.08 0.68 -12.01
N GLU A 98 4.63 0.11 -10.95
CA GLU A 98 6.06 -0.02 -10.70
C GLU A 98 6.57 -1.46 -10.98
N ALA A 99 5.64 -2.41 -11.11
CA ALA A 99 5.84 -3.78 -11.55
C ALA A 99 4.56 -4.28 -12.25
N ARG A 100 4.63 -5.43 -12.92
CA ARG A 100 3.48 -6.11 -13.53
C ARG A 100 3.43 -7.58 -13.11
N LYS A 101 2.24 -8.19 -13.14
CA LYS A 101 2.08 -9.62 -12.87
C LYS A 101 2.80 -10.41 -13.96
N ALA A 102 3.71 -11.32 -13.58
CA ALA A 102 4.33 -12.20 -14.55
C ALA A 102 3.30 -13.23 -15.08
N PRO A 103 3.40 -13.69 -16.34
CA PRO A 103 2.50 -14.68 -16.90
C PRO A 103 2.43 -15.97 -16.06
N GLU A 104 1.23 -16.51 -15.87
CA GLU A 104 1.05 -17.87 -15.34
C GLU A 104 1.47 -18.88 -16.43
N ARG A 105 2.20 -19.93 -16.01
CA ARG A 105 2.61 -21.01 -16.92
C ARG A 105 1.50 -22.03 -17.05
#